data_AF-A0A928S738-F1
#
_entry.id   AF-A0A928S738-F1
#
_cell.length_a   1.000
_cell.length_b   1.000
_cell.length_c   1.000
_cell.angle_alpha   90.00
_cell.angle_beta   90.00
_cell.angle_gamma   90.00
#
_symmetry.space_group_name_H-M   'P 1'
#
loop_
_entity.id
_entity.type
_entity.pdbx_description
1 polymer ?
#
loop_
_entity_poly.entity_id
_entity_poly.type
_entity_poly.pdbx_seq_one_letter_code
_entity_poly.pdbx_strand_id
1 'polypeptide(L)'
;MTGLGLLVASGSVLGQTSSSTPTAQPAARGADTALLVSVLNQRVSEVAWEEEPFEKVIDWLQTQGPINVVPHWKAMELEGITRDTLVTVNLRDTTVREVVNQALEWVREGTAVVTFQGTGNTLRISTQNDFNREENFQVKVYDVTDILARIPDFRGAPEIDIEAASQGGGGQGGQTAQLFGGGGGGGGDDDDQQTGQEFEQTNPALDALRLVIEDTIAPTTWDTYGGKASIRVFNRQLIIRNSIDVHEKIGGRFVIE
;
A
#
# COMPACT_ATOMS: atom_id res chain seq x y z
N MET A 1 67.81 -42.55 14.97
CA MET A 1 67.64 -43.18 13.65
C MET A 1 66.16 -43.27 13.35
N THR A 2 65.75 -42.80 12.17
CA THR A 2 64.51 -43.14 11.40
C THR A 2 63.15 -42.89 12.07
N GLY A 3 62.17 -42.20 11.47
CA GLY A 3 62.03 -41.68 10.12
C GLY A 3 60.57 -41.24 9.90
N LEU A 4 60.40 -40.25 9.02
CA LEU A 4 59.20 -39.59 8.54
C LEU A 4 58.07 -40.52 8.05
N GLY A 5 56.83 -40.02 8.12
CA GLY A 5 55.68 -40.55 7.39
C GLY A 5 54.49 -39.58 7.39
N LEU A 6 54.60 -38.50 6.61
CA LEU A 6 53.54 -37.53 6.31
C LEU A 6 52.59 -38.13 5.25
N LEU A 7 51.28 -38.19 5.51
CA LEU A 7 50.28 -38.39 4.47
C LEU A 7 49.15 -37.36 4.63
N VAL A 8 49.12 -36.40 3.72
CA VAL A 8 48.05 -35.43 3.53
C VAL A 8 47.00 -36.06 2.63
N ALA A 9 45.75 -36.14 3.09
CA ALA A 9 44.60 -36.46 2.26
C ALA A 9 43.65 -35.26 2.24
N SER A 10 43.72 -34.50 1.15
CA SER A 10 42.78 -33.42 0.82
C SER A 10 41.44 -34.03 0.40
N GLY A 11 40.42 -33.90 1.26
CA GLY A 11 39.03 -34.19 0.92
C GLY A 11 38.24 -32.89 0.80
N SER A 12 38.05 -32.43 -0.43
CA SER A 12 37.16 -31.30 -0.73
C SER A 12 35.70 -31.72 -0.47
N VAL A 13 35.13 -31.30 0.66
CA VAL A 13 33.69 -31.35 0.87
C VAL A 13 33.09 -30.09 0.25
N LEU A 14 32.49 -30.27 -0.92
CA LEU A 14 31.59 -29.30 -1.53
C LEU A 14 30.44 -29.02 -0.57
N GLY A 15 30.46 -27.83 0.03
CA GLY A 15 29.36 -27.30 0.81
C GLY A 15 28.15 -27.08 -0.10
N GLN A 16 27.19 -28.00 -0.04
CA GLN A 16 25.84 -27.75 -0.52
C GLN A 16 25.18 -26.78 0.47
N THR A 17 25.26 -25.49 0.17
CA THR A 17 24.42 -24.49 0.80
C THR A 17 23.00 -24.66 0.27
N SER A 18 22.19 -25.45 0.98
CA SER A 18 20.75 -25.45 0.81
C SER A 18 20.24 -24.06 1.19
N SER A 19 20.09 -23.19 0.21
CA SER A 19 19.35 -21.94 0.35
C SER A 19 17.87 -22.29 0.53
N SER A 20 17.45 -22.52 1.77
CA SER A 20 16.02 -22.47 2.10
C SER A 20 15.59 -21.02 1.99
N THR A 21 15.03 -20.65 0.84
CA THR A 21 14.21 -19.46 0.67
C THR A 21 13.15 -19.48 1.77
N PRO A 22 13.13 -18.53 2.72
CA PRO A 22 11.96 -18.35 3.55
C PRO A 22 10.91 -17.72 2.65
N THR A 23 10.04 -18.55 2.06
CA THR A 23 8.79 -18.10 1.48
C THR A 23 7.97 -17.55 2.65
N ALA A 24 8.15 -16.26 2.98
CA ALA A 24 7.38 -15.57 4.00
C ALA A 24 5.93 -15.50 3.50
N GLN A 25 5.16 -16.45 3.98
CA GLN A 25 3.75 -16.69 3.69
C GLN A 25 2.90 -15.43 3.98
N PRO A 26 2.21 -14.83 2.99
CA PRO A 26 1.21 -13.79 3.23
C PRO A 26 -0.03 -14.28 3.98
N ALA A 27 -0.26 -15.60 4.04
CA ALA A 27 -1.51 -16.19 4.50
C ALA A 27 -1.77 -16.06 6.02
N ALA A 28 -0.71 -15.96 6.85
CA ALA A 28 -0.90 -15.86 8.30
C ALA A 28 -1.49 -14.52 8.73
N ARG A 29 -1.12 -13.40 8.08
CA ARG A 29 -1.72 -12.09 8.39
C ARG A 29 -3.18 -11.98 7.96
N GLY A 30 -3.56 -12.61 6.85
CA GLY A 30 -4.93 -12.57 6.35
C GLY A 30 -5.92 -13.35 7.22
N ALA A 31 -5.50 -14.50 7.76
CA ALA A 31 -6.36 -15.33 8.61
C ALA A 31 -6.73 -14.65 9.93
N ASP A 32 -5.77 -13.97 10.58
CA ASP A 32 -6.00 -13.27 11.84
C ASP A 32 -6.91 -12.05 11.67
N THR A 33 -6.78 -11.33 10.55
CA THR A 33 -7.68 -10.20 10.21
C THR A 33 -9.10 -10.68 9.91
N ALA A 34 -9.26 -11.83 9.25
CA ALA A 34 -10.58 -12.39 8.97
C ALA A 34 -11.38 -12.70 10.25
N LEU A 35 -10.72 -13.11 11.33
CA LEU A 35 -11.37 -13.33 12.63
C LEU A 35 -11.90 -12.03 13.23
N LEU A 36 -11.08 -10.97 13.25
CA LEU A 36 -11.49 -9.66 13.75
C LEU A 36 -12.68 -9.11 12.95
N VAL A 37 -12.62 -9.19 11.62
CA VAL A 37 -13.71 -8.75 10.74
C VAL A 37 -14.98 -9.56 10.98
N SER A 38 -14.86 -10.88 11.19
CA SER A 38 -15.98 -11.75 11.52
C SER A 38 -16.65 -11.33 12.84
N VAL A 39 -15.88 -11.07 13.89
CA VAL A 39 -16.42 -10.64 15.19
C VAL A 39 -17.09 -9.28 15.07
N LEU A 40 -16.48 -8.32 14.36
CA LEU A 40 -17.08 -7.00 14.14
C LEU A 40 -18.37 -7.06 13.30
N ASN A 41 -18.48 -8.01 12.36
CA ASN A 41 -19.68 -8.24 11.55
C ASN A 41 -20.75 -9.11 12.23
N GLN A 42 -20.45 -9.67 13.41
CA GLN A 42 -21.38 -10.50 14.15
C GLN A 42 -22.65 -9.70 14.49
N ARG A 43 -23.81 -10.32 14.26
CA ARG A 43 -25.11 -9.72 14.57
C ARG A 43 -25.39 -9.78 16.07
N VAL A 44 -25.93 -8.69 16.60
CA VAL A 44 -26.36 -8.57 17.99
C VAL A 44 -27.84 -8.16 18.00
N SER A 45 -28.66 -8.94 18.70
CA SER A 45 -30.12 -8.77 18.70
C SER A 45 -30.55 -7.48 19.39
N GLU A 46 -29.99 -7.19 20.57
CA GLU A 46 -30.28 -5.95 21.31
C GLU A 46 -29.08 -5.59 22.18
N VAL A 47 -28.75 -4.29 22.20
CA VAL A 47 -27.83 -3.67 23.16
C VAL A 47 -28.53 -2.45 23.71
N ALA A 48 -28.77 -2.44 25.02
CA ALA A 48 -29.35 -1.33 25.74
C ALA A 48 -28.46 -1.01 26.94
N TRP A 49 -27.62 0.01 26.77
CA TRP A 49 -26.78 0.58 27.82
C TRP A 49 -27.36 1.92 28.22
N GLU A 50 -27.59 2.09 29.51
CA GLU A 50 -28.05 3.34 30.12
C GLU A 50 -26.98 3.76 31.13
N GLU A 51 -26.23 4.82 30.80
CA GLU A 51 -25.15 5.34 31.65
C GLU A 51 -24.10 4.27 32.03
N GLU A 52 -23.74 3.41 31.08
CA GLU A 52 -22.77 2.34 31.32
C GLU A 52 -21.34 2.87 31.19
N PRO A 53 -20.39 2.53 32.08
CA PRO A 53 -18.99 2.96 31.95
C PRO A 53 -18.35 2.45 30.66
N PHE A 54 -17.53 3.28 30.01
CA PHE A 54 -16.85 2.91 28.77
C PHE A 54 -15.93 1.69 28.93
N GLU A 55 -15.36 1.46 30.12
CA GLU A 55 -14.62 0.23 30.42
C GLU A 55 -15.47 -1.05 30.21
N LYS A 56 -16.76 -1.00 30.55
CA LYS A 56 -17.68 -2.13 30.36
C LYS A 56 -18.02 -2.38 28.90
N VAL A 57 -18.03 -1.32 28.08
CA VAL A 57 -18.16 -1.45 26.62
C VAL A 57 -16.97 -2.21 26.03
N ILE A 58 -15.76 -1.93 26.53
CA ILE A 58 -14.53 -2.61 26.10
C ILE A 58 -14.53 -4.07 26.58
N ASP A 59 -14.91 -4.33 27.82
CA ASP A 59 -15.06 -5.69 28.35
C ASP A 59 -16.06 -6.49 27.51
N TRP A 60 -17.23 -5.90 27.22
CA TRP A 60 -18.25 -6.52 26.38
C TRP A 60 -17.69 -6.90 25.00
N LEU A 61 -16.87 -6.04 24.39
CA LEU A 61 -16.26 -6.32 23.10
C LEU A 61 -15.31 -7.52 23.14
N GLN A 62 -14.58 -7.71 24.24
CA GLN A 62 -13.74 -8.90 24.45
C GLN A 62 -14.57 -10.18 24.63
N THR A 63 -15.82 -10.09 25.10
CA THR A 63 -16.71 -11.26 25.21
C THR A 63 -17.29 -11.71 23.87
N GLN A 64 -17.30 -10.85 22.85
CA GLN A 64 -17.90 -11.18 21.55
C GLN A 64 -17.09 -12.19 20.74
N GLY A 65 -15.78 -12.32 21.00
CA GLY A 65 -14.96 -13.29 20.30
C GLY A 65 -13.50 -13.30 20.75
N PRO A 66 -12.67 -14.19 20.17
CA PRO A 66 -11.27 -14.36 20.54
C PRO A 66 -10.35 -13.26 19.97
N ILE A 67 -10.75 -12.00 20.13
CA ILE A 67 -10.00 -10.81 19.65
C ILE A 67 -9.27 -10.13 20.80
N ASN A 68 -8.13 -9.52 20.51
CA ASN A 68 -7.40 -8.72 21.50
C ASN A 68 -7.87 -7.27 21.42
N VAL A 69 -8.43 -6.71 22.49
CA VAL A 69 -8.81 -5.28 22.52
C VAL A 69 -7.80 -4.50 23.35
N VAL A 70 -7.15 -3.51 22.73
CA VAL A 70 -6.09 -2.69 23.34
C VAL A 70 -6.51 -1.22 23.35
N PRO A 71 -7.13 -0.75 24.44
CA PRO A 71 -7.46 0.67 24.61
C PRO A 71 -6.23 1.49 25.03
N HIS A 72 -5.96 2.59 24.34
CA HIS A 72 -4.91 3.56 24.70
C HIS A 72 -5.46 4.65 25.62
N TRP A 73 -5.67 4.31 26.90
CA TRP A 73 -6.25 5.23 27.90
C TRP A 73 -5.52 6.56 28.00
N LYS A 74 -4.18 6.54 28.05
CA LYS A 74 -3.38 7.76 28.16
C LYS A 74 -3.65 8.76 27.02
N ALA A 75 -3.91 8.26 25.80
CA ALA A 75 -4.24 9.12 24.66
C ALA A 75 -5.67 9.67 24.74
N MET A 76 -6.60 8.84 25.21
CA MET A 76 -8.01 9.21 25.37
C MET A 76 -8.22 10.18 26.54
N GLU A 77 -7.51 10.01 27.65
CA GLU A 77 -7.55 10.88 28.83
C GLU A 77 -7.10 12.31 28.51
N LEU A 78 -6.16 12.49 27.57
CA LEU A 78 -5.74 13.82 27.09
C LEU A 78 -6.87 14.57 26.39
N GLU A 79 -7.84 13.83 25.86
CA GLU A 79 -9.03 14.37 25.21
C GLU A 79 -10.26 14.34 26.14
N GLY A 80 -10.06 14.09 27.44
CA GLY A 80 -11.12 14.12 28.45
C GLY A 80 -11.90 12.81 28.62
N ILE A 81 -11.48 11.73 27.95
CA ILE A 81 -12.17 10.45 27.97
C ILE A 81 -11.52 9.53 28.99
N THR A 82 -12.29 9.12 30.00
CA THR A 82 -11.83 8.25 31.08
C THR A 82 -12.54 6.89 30.99
N ARG A 83 -12.13 5.95 31.83
CA ARG A 83 -12.76 4.63 31.95
C ARG A 83 -14.21 4.71 32.42
N ASP A 84 -14.50 5.74 33.22
CA ASP A 84 -15.79 6.00 33.85
C ASP A 84 -16.70 6.86 32.98
N THR A 85 -16.27 7.24 31.76
CA THR A 85 -17.12 7.99 30.84
C THR A 85 -18.38 7.18 30.56
N LEU A 86 -19.54 7.77 30.86
CA LEU A 86 -20.83 7.11 30.79
C LEU A 86 -21.32 7.10 29.35
N VAL A 87 -21.71 5.92 28.88
CA VAL A 87 -22.15 5.67 27.51
C VAL A 87 -23.58 5.17 27.51
N THR A 88 -24.41 5.84 26.71
CA THR A 88 -25.81 5.45 26.51
C THR A 88 -26.01 5.07 25.05
N VAL A 89 -26.30 3.79 24.80
CA VAL A 89 -26.50 3.25 23.46
C VAL A 89 -27.70 2.30 23.50
N ASN A 90 -28.68 2.54 22.64
CA ASN A 90 -29.83 1.66 22.48
C ASN A 90 -29.97 1.28 21.00
N LEU A 91 -29.62 0.03 20.68
CA LEU A 91 -29.61 -0.49 19.32
C LEU A 91 -30.26 -1.88 19.26
N ARG A 92 -30.95 -2.14 18.16
CA ARG A 92 -31.61 -3.42 17.85
C ARG A 92 -31.19 -3.91 16.47
N ASP A 93 -31.11 -5.23 16.31
CA ASP A 93 -30.78 -5.91 15.05
C ASP A 93 -29.52 -5.36 14.34
N THR A 94 -28.48 -5.12 15.13
CA THR A 94 -27.27 -4.42 14.69
C THR A 94 -26.06 -5.35 14.59
N THR A 95 -24.89 -4.79 14.31
CA THR A 95 -23.61 -5.52 14.34
C THR A 95 -22.72 -5.02 15.48
N VAL A 96 -21.79 -5.85 15.95
CA VAL A 96 -20.80 -5.44 16.98
C VAL A 96 -20.06 -4.17 16.55
N ARG A 97 -19.70 -4.06 15.26
CA ARG A 97 -19.09 -2.86 14.69
C ARG A 97 -19.91 -1.61 14.94
N GLU A 98 -21.20 -1.69 14.66
CA GLU A 98 -22.08 -0.52 14.77
C GLU A 98 -22.29 -0.13 16.24
N VAL A 99 -22.40 -1.11 17.14
CA VAL A 99 -22.44 -0.84 18.59
C VAL A 99 -21.18 -0.08 19.04
N VAL A 100 -20.00 -0.55 18.63
CA VAL A 100 -18.73 0.12 18.98
C VAL A 100 -18.65 1.51 18.33
N ASN A 101 -19.05 1.67 17.07
CA ASN A 101 -19.09 2.96 16.40
C ASN A 101 -19.96 3.97 17.18
N GLN A 102 -21.18 3.56 17.54
CA GLN A 102 -22.12 4.40 18.28
C GLN A 102 -21.61 4.71 19.69
N ALA A 103 -21.01 3.73 20.38
CA ALA A 103 -20.39 3.96 21.69
C ALA A 103 -19.23 4.96 21.61
N LEU A 104 -18.36 4.82 20.61
CA LEU A 104 -17.28 5.77 20.39
C LEU A 104 -17.81 7.14 20.02
N GLU A 105 -18.87 7.22 19.20
CA GLU A 105 -19.50 8.48 18.81
C GLU A 105 -20.12 9.22 19.99
N TRP A 106 -20.77 8.50 20.91
CA TRP A 106 -21.27 9.06 22.17
C TRP A 106 -20.15 9.66 23.02
N VAL A 107 -19.00 9.00 23.06
CA VAL A 107 -17.81 9.43 23.82
C VAL A 107 -17.09 10.63 23.17
N ARG A 108 -17.39 10.97 21.91
CA ARG A 108 -16.83 12.15 21.19
C ARG A 108 -17.44 13.47 21.67
N GLU A 109 -17.46 13.75 22.96
CA GLU A 109 -17.83 15.08 23.45
C GLU A 109 -16.77 16.11 22.99
N GLY A 110 -17.09 16.91 21.96
CA GLY A 110 -16.27 18.03 21.50
C GLY A 110 -15.34 17.73 20.32
N THR A 111 -14.06 18.12 20.43
CA THR A 111 -13.04 18.03 19.36
C THR A 111 -12.33 16.66 19.32
N ALA A 112 -12.59 15.83 20.33
CA ALA A 112 -11.95 14.54 20.52
C ALA A 112 -12.47 13.49 19.51
N VAL A 113 -11.74 13.28 18.42
CA VAL A 113 -12.08 12.21 17.46
C VAL A 113 -11.49 10.90 17.94
N VAL A 114 -12.31 10.04 18.58
CA VAL A 114 -11.92 8.67 18.93
C VAL A 114 -12.36 7.69 17.86
N THR A 115 -11.47 6.76 17.53
CA THR A 115 -11.70 5.73 16.52
C THR A 115 -11.00 4.44 16.91
N PHE A 116 -11.25 3.37 16.17
CA PHE A 116 -10.57 2.09 16.35
C PHE A 116 -9.84 1.68 15.07
N GLN A 117 -8.77 0.91 15.24
CA GLN A 117 -7.98 0.34 14.16
C GLN A 117 -7.69 -1.13 14.48
N GLY A 118 -8.10 -2.02 13.59
CA GLY A 118 -7.72 -3.43 13.61
C GLY A 118 -6.37 -3.67 12.96
N THR A 119 -5.55 -4.53 13.53
CA THR A 119 -4.31 -5.02 12.93
C THR A 119 -4.13 -6.49 13.32
N GLY A 120 -4.23 -7.39 12.34
CA GLY A 120 -4.31 -8.83 12.62
C GLY A 120 -5.53 -9.14 13.49
N ASN A 121 -5.33 -9.84 14.61
CA ASN A 121 -6.35 -10.18 15.61
C ASN A 121 -6.48 -9.14 16.75
N THR A 122 -5.85 -7.97 16.61
CA THR A 122 -5.85 -6.93 17.66
C THR A 122 -6.64 -5.71 17.21
N LEU A 123 -7.63 -5.33 18.00
CA LEU A 123 -8.39 -4.09 17.88
C LEU A 123 -7.81 -3.05 18.83
N ARG A 124 -7.23 -2.00 18.27
CA ARG A 124 -6.69 -0.86 19.03
C ARG A 124 -7.70 0.28 19.03
N ILE A 125 -8.03 0.81 20.20
CA ILE A 125 -8.95 1.94 20.36
C ILE A 125 -8.16 3.14 20.88
N SER A 126 -8.17 4.25 20.16
CA SER A 126 -7.43 5.46 20.51
C SER A 126 -7.99 6.70 19.81
N THR A 127 -7.40 7.85 20.09
CA THR A 127 -7.74 9.12 19.42
C THR A 127 -7.09 9.18 18.04
N GLN A 128 -7.71 9.92 17.12
CA GLN A 128 -7.15 10.16 15.79
C GLN A 128 -5.78 10.83 15.88
N ASN A 129 -5.61 11.73 16.84
CA ASN A 129 -4.34 12.41 17.09
C ASN A 129 -3.25 11.41 17.51
N ASP A 130 -3.58 10.44 18.36
CA ASP A 130 -2.64 9.37 18.73
C ASP A 130 -2.27 8.50 17.53
N PHE A 131 -3.24 8.10 16.71
CA PHE A 131 -2.95 7.33 15.49
C PHE A 131 -2.12 8.09 14.44
N ASN A 132 -2.20 9.42 14.45
CA ASN A 132 -1.40 10.29 13.60
C ASN A 132 0.00 10.58 14.17
N ARG A 133 0.35 10.03 15.34
CA ARG A 133 1.72 10.10 15.86
C ARG A 133 2.67 9.25 15.02
N GLU A 134 3.88 9.76 14.91
CA GLU A 134 4.98 9.12 14.17
C GLU A 134 5.28 7.68 14.63
N GLU A 135 5.11 7.40 15.93
CA GLU A 135 5.30 6.06 16.51
C GLU A 135 4.36 5.01 15.92
N ASN A 136 3.22 5.45 15.37
CA ASN A 136 2.21 4.61 14.75
C ASN A 136 2.35 4.51 13.22
N PHE A 137 3.35 5.18 12.64
CA PHE A 137 3.56 5.15 11.19
C PHE A 137 4.08 3.78 10.76
N GLN A 138 3.45 3.23 9.72
CA GLN A 138 3.86 1.97 9.11
C GLN A 138 4.54 2.26 7.79
N VAL A 139 5.46 1.40 7.37
CA VAL A 139 6.03 1.44 6.03
C VAL A 139 5.31 0.39 5.18
N LYS A 140 4.65 0.82 4.11
CA LYS A 140 4.04 -0.08 3.12
C LYS A 140 4.61 0.19 1.74
N VAL A 141 4.76 -0.88 0.97
CA VAL A 141 5.21 -0.84 -0.42
C VAL A 141 4.01 -1.07 -1.32
N TYR A 142 3.75 -0.13 -2.23
CA TYR A 142 2.67 -0.18 -3.20
C TYR A 142 3.26 -0.38 -4.59
N ASP A 143 2.83 -1.42 -5.29
CA ASP A 143 3.11 -1.59 -6.71
C ASP A 143 2.10 -0.76 -7.53
N VAL A 144 2.60 0.18 -8.31
CA VAL A 144 1.78 1.08 -9.14
C VAL A 144 1.96 0.80 -10.63
N THR A 145 2.50 -0.37 -10.97
CA THR A 145 2.76 -0.80 -12.35
C THR A 145 1.54 -0.66 -13.25
N ASP A 146 0.35 -0.98 -12.77
CA ASP A 146 -0.90 -0.91 -13.53
C ASP A 146 -1.31 0.54 -13.83
N ILE A 147 -1.17 1.43 -12.84
CA ILE A 147 -1.50 2.85 -12.97
C ILE A 147 -0.58 3.55 -13.98
N LEU A 148 0.67 3.08 -14.12
CA LEU A 148 1.66 3.65 -15.03
C LEU A 148 1.54 3.15 -16.48
N ALA A 149 0.54 2.33 -16.81
CA ALA A 149 0.35 1.84 -18.17
C ALA A 149 0.00 3.00 -19.12
N ARG A 150 0.96 3.40 -19.96
CA ARG A 150 0.71 4.36 -21.04
C ARG A 150 0.04 3.62 -22.20
N ILE A 151 -1.20 4.01 -22.54
CA ILE A 151 -1.81 3.61 -23.81
C ILE A 151 -1.01 4.32 -24.92
N PRO A 152 -0.38 3.60 -25.86
CA PRO A 152 0.34 4.23 -26.94
C PRO A 152 -0.59 5.14 -27.74
N ASP A 153 -0.17 6.38 -27.92
CA ASP A 153 -0.89 7.35 -28.72
C ASP A 153 -0.52 7.13 -30.19
N PHE A 154 -1.38 6.46 -30.95
CA PHE A 154 -1.12 6.15 -32.36
C PHE A 154 -1.39 7.36 -33.27
N ARG A 155 -0.93 8.55 -32.89
CA ARG A 155 -0.89 9.76 -33.74
C ARG A 155 0.25 9.65 -34.76
N GLY A 156 0.08 8.72 -35.67
CA GLY A 156 1.04 8.40 -36.73
C GLY A 156 0.58 7.20 -37.55
N ALA A 157 -0.73 6.97 -37.63
CA ALA A 157 -1.27 5.96 -38.55
C ALA A 157 -0.76 6.33 -39.96
N PRO A 158 -0.12 5.40 -40.68
CA PRO A 158 0.27 5.64 -42.06
C PRO A 158 -0.97 6.07 -42.83
N GLU A 159 -0.93 7.26 -43.42
CA GLU A 159 -1.96 7.66 -44.37
C GLU A 159 -1.78 6.76 -45.61
N ILE A 160 -2.66 5.77 -45.75
CA ILE A 160 -2.74 5.00 -46.98
C ILE A 160 -3.33 5.96 -48.02
N ASP A 161 -2.48 6.46 -48.90
CA ASP A 161 -2.89 7.22 -50.08
C ASP A 161 -3.58 6.26 -51.06
N ILE A 162 -4.91 6.17 -50.93
CA ILE A 162 -5.77 5.38 -51.83
C ILE A 162 -5.82 6.01 -53.24
N GLU A 163 -5.47 7.29 -53.37
CA GLU A 163 -5.47 8.01 -54.65
C GLU A 163 -4.26 7.60 -55.50
N ALA A 164 -3.10 7.39 -54.88
CA ALA A 164 -1.92 6.77 -55.50
C ALA A 164 -2.16 5.30 -55.91
N ALA A 165 -2.97 4.55 -55.14
CA ALA A 165 -3.35 3.17 -55.47
C ALA A 165 -4.44 3.07 -56.56
N SER A 166 -5.29 4.10 -56.69
CA SER A 166 -6.40 4.18 -57.64
C SER A 166 -5.96 4.69 -59.03
N GLN A 167 -4.96 5.58 -59.10
CA GLN A 167 -4.39 6.05 -60.38
C GLN A 167 -3.52 5.01 -61.10
N GLY A 168 -3.31 3.83 -60.52
CA GLY A 168 -2.69 2.67 -61.19
C GLY A 168 -3.62 1.88 -62.12
N GLY A 169 -4.92 2.20 -62.16
CA GLY A 169 -5.93 1.52 -62.98
C GLY A 169 -5.99 2.01 -64.42
N GLY A 170 -4.89 1.96 -65.17
CA GLY A 170 -4.84 2.51 -66.54
C GLY A 170 -3.59 2.13 -67.33
N GLY A 171 -3.46 0.84 -67.64
CA GLY A 171 -2.58 0.22 -68.63
C GLY A 171 -1.39 0.99 -69.22
N GLN A 172 -0.18 0.57 -68.88
CA GLN A 172 0.91 0.42 -69.85
C GLN A 172 1.92 -0.59 -69.27
N GLY A 173 2.17 -1.67 -70.00
CA GLY A 173 3.05 -2.74 -69.56
C GLY A 173 4.52 -2.32 -69.45
N GLY A 174 5.24 -3.06 -68.60
CA GLY A 174 6.68 -3.19 -68.64
C GLY A 174 7.44 -2.08 -67.90
N GLN A 175 7.76 -2.34 -66.64
CA GLN A 175 9.05 -2.04 -66.01
C GLN A 175 8.98 -2.49 -64.54
N THR A 176 9.27 -3.78 -64.35
CA THR A 176 9.92 -4.22 -63.12
C THR A 176 11.24 -3.46 -62.97
N ALA A 177 11.44 -2.79 -61.83
CA ALA A 177 12.70 -2.70 -61.08
C ALA A 177 13.08 -1.32 -60.50
N GLN A 178 12.26 -0.66 -59.67
CA GLN A 178 12.78 0.42 -58.81
C GLN A 178 12.24 0.48 -57.36
N LEU A 179 11.50 -0.53 -56.86
CA LEU A 179 11.02 -0.49 -55.46
C LEU A 179 12.06 -1.01 -54.43
N PHE A 180 13.20 -1.54 -54.88
CA PHE A 180 14.32 -1.95 -54.03
C PHE A 180 15.64 -1.54 -54.70
N GLY A 181 16.26 -0.45 -54.24
CA GLY A 181 17.61 -0.08 -54.71
C GLY A 181 18.11 1.33 -54.37
N GLY A 182 18.76 1.47 -53.20
CA GLY A 182 20.14 1.97 -53.11
C GLY A 182 20.44 3.48 -53.06
N GLY A 183 21.08 3.90 -51.95
CA GLY A 183 22.00 5.05 -51.85
C GLY A 183 21.78 5.85 -50.56
N GLY A 184 22.68 5.97 -49.58
CA GLY A 184 24.09 5.63 -49.47
C GLY A 184 24.88 6.84 -48.93
N GLY A 185 25.28 6.78 -47.65
CA GLY A 185 26.50 7.44 -47.13
C GLY A 185 26.37 8.85 -46.53
N GLY A 186 26.63 8.94 -45.23
CA GLY A 186 26.86 10.19 -44.50
C GLY A 186 27.11 9.94 -43.02
N GLY A 187 28.25 9.31 -42.69
CA GLY A 187 28.73 9.17 -41.32
C GLY A 187 29.35 10.47 -40.82
N GLY A 188 29.08 10.78 -39.55
CA GLY A 188 29.63 11.89 -38.79
C GLY A 188 29.14 11.75 -37.36
N ASP A 189 29.92 11.03 -36.56
CA ASP A 189 29.85 10.98 -35.10
C ASP A 189 29.87 12.41 -34.52
N ASP A 190 28.96 12.70 -33.59
CA ASP A 190 29.20 13.66 -32.52
C ASP A 190 28.33 13.29 -31.29
N ASP A 191 29.04 12.85 -30.26
CA ASP A 191 28.73 12.86 -28.82
C ASP A 191 27.55 12.03 -28.28
N ASP A 192 27.69 10.70 -28.37
CA ASP A 192 27.27 9.80 -27.28
C ASP A 192 28.35 9.78 -26.18
N GLN A 193 28.39 10.86 -25.38
CA GLN A 193 29.02 10.88 -24.07
C GLN A 193 27.95 11.01 -22.98
N GLN A 194 27.08 10.01 -22.86
CA GLN A 194 26.38 9.77 -21.60
C GLN A 194 27.22 8.82 -20.74
N THR A 195 28.20 9.43 -20.09
CA THR A 195 28.90 8.88 -18.93
C THR A 195 27.89 8.55 -17.82
N GLY A 196 27.57 7.26 -17.66
CA GLY A 196 27.37 6.61 -16.36
C GLY A 196 26.59 7.35 -15.27
N GLN A 197 25.41 7.89 -15.58
CA GLN A 197 24.40 8.31 -14.59
C GLN A 197 23.01 7.81 -15.00
N GLU A 198 22.88 6.50 -15.23
CA GLU A 198 21.61 5.83 -15.55
C GLU A 198 21.04 5.06 -14.34
N PHE A 199 21.14 5.66 -13.15
CA PHE A 199 20.52 5.14 -11.93
C PHE A 199 19.55 6.15 -11.29
N GLU A 200 18.83 6.93 -12.10
CA GLU A 200 17.59 7.59 -11.65
C GLU A 200 16.80 8.08 -12.87
N GLN A 201 16.33 7.16 -13.74
CA GLN A 201 15.22 7.50 -14.62
C GLN A 201 13.97 7.64 -13.74
N THR A 202 13.83 8.81 -13.11
CA THR A 202 12.60 9.22 -12.43
C THR A 202 11.51 9.19 -13.48
N ASN A 203 10.65 8.18 -13.42
CA ASN A 203 9.52 8.08 -14.34
C ASN A 203 8.62 9.30 -14.06
N PRO A 204 8.42 10.23 -15.00
CA PRO A 204 7.69 11.47 -14.71
C PRO A 204 6.24 11.20 -14.30
N ALA A 205 5.68 10.04 -14.66
CA ALA A 205 4.36 9.63 -14.18
C ALA A 205 4.37 9.17 -12.71
N LEU A 206 5.47 8.60 -12.22
CA LEU A 206 5.63 8.27 -10.80
C LEU A 206 5.76 9.52 -9.95
N ASP A 207 6.51 10.51 -10.41
CA ASP A 207 6.64 11.79 -9.71
C ASP A 207 5.31 12.54 -9.68
N ALA A 208 4.57 12.56 -10.79
CA ALA A 208 3.23 13.13 -10.83
C ALA A 208 2.28 12.41 -9.86
N LEU A 209 2.31 11.07 -9.82
CA LEU A 209 1.49 10.28 -8.89
C LEU A 209 1.86 10.57 -7.44
N ARG A 210 3.16 10.64 -7.12
CA ARG A 210 3.65 11.04 -5.80
C ARG A 210 3.07 12.39 -5.39
N LEU A 211 3.16 13.40 -6.25
CA LEU A 211 2.66 14.74 -5.97
C LEU A 211 1.14 14.75 -5.74
N VAL A 212 0.38 14.03 -6.56
CA VAL A 212 -1.07 13.91 -6.37
C VAL A 212 -1.40 13.29 -5.01
N ILE A 213 -0.69 12.23 -4.60
CA ILE A 213 -0.90 11.60 -3.29
C ILE A 213 -0.55 12.57 -2.16
N GLU A 214 0.60 13.25 -2.25
CA GLU A 214 1.05 14.22 -1.24
C GLU A 214 0.08 15.41 -1.09
N ASP A 215 -0.49 15.92 -2.18
CA ASP A 215 -1.38 17.09 -2.16
C ASP A 215 -2.83 16.76 -1.77
N THR A 216 -3.31 15.57 -2.13
CA THR A 216 -4.72 15.20 -1.93
C THR A 216 -4.98 14.44 -0.63
N ILE A 217 -4.05 13.58 -0.19
CA ILE A 217 -4.27 12.70 0.97
C ILE A 217 -3.50 13.20 2.18
N ALA A 218 -4.23 13.74 3.16
CA ALA A 218 -3.66 14.21 4.43
C ALA A 218 -2.40 15.10 4.25
N PRO A 219 -2.51 16.21 3.50
CA PRO A 219 -1.37 16.99 3.00
C PRO A 219 -0.42 17.44 4.10
N THR A 220 -0.95 17.81 5.26
CA THR A 220 -0.18 18.28 6.43
C THR A 220 0.69 17.19 7.08
N THR A 221 0.52 15.92 6.71
CA THR A 221 1.27 14.80 7.32
C THR A 221 2.62 14.55 6.65
N TRP A 222 2.80 14.96 5.39
CA TRP A 222 3.99 14.67 4.58
C TRP A 222 5.17 15.60 4.90
N ASP A 223 6.39 15.07 4.80
CA ASP A 223 7.65 15.79 4.95
C ASP A 223 7.73 17.03 4.05
N THR A 224 7.21 16.95 2.82
CA THR A 224 7.07 18.07 1.87
C THR A 224 6.31 19.27 2.45
N TYR A 225 5.30 19.04 3.31
CA TYR A 225 4.47 20.08 3.92
C TYR A 225 4.78 20.31 5.41
N GLY A 226 5.95 19.86 5.89
CA GLY A 226 6.39 20.04 7.28
C GLY A 226 5.88 18.97 8.25
N GLY A 227 5.25 17.92 7.75
CA GLY A 227 4.91 16.73 8.51
C GLY A 227 6.11 15.77 8.66
N LYS A 228 5.83 14.55 9.10
CA LYS A 228 6.85 13.52 9.40
C LYS A 228 6.71 12.24 8.57
N ALA A 229 5.64 12.16 7.77
CA ALA A 229 5.42 11.07 6.85
C ALA A 229 6.31 11.25 5.63
N SER A 230 6.60 10.16 4.94
CA SER A 230 7.44 10.22 3.75
C SER A 230 6.96 9.24 2.70
N ILE A 231 7.14 9.64 1.45
CA ILE A 231 6.95 8.78 0.28
C ILE A 231 8.26 8.78 -0.49
N ARG A 232 8.68 7.60 -0.94
CA ARG A 232 9.88 7.37 -1.73
C ARG A 232 9.51 6.51 -2.92
N VAL A 233 10.04 6.89 -4.08
CA VAL A 233 9.87 6.13 -5.32
C VAL A 233 11.06 5.19 -5.44
N PHE A 234 10.80 3.91 -5.71
CA PHE A 234 11.85 2.95 -6.03
C PHE A 234 11.37 2.04 -7.17
N ASN A 235 12.03 2.12 -8.33
CA ASN A 235 11.60 1.47 -9.57
C ASN A 235 10.15 1.82 -9.94
N ARG A 236 9.21 0.86 -9.87
CA ARG A 236 7.77 1.04 -10.15
C ARG A 236 6.92 0.96 -8.86
N GLN A 237 7.56 1.17 -7.71
CA GLN A 237 6.95 1.03 -6.41
C GLN A 237 6.99 2.34 -5.64
N LEU A 238 5.95 2.59 -4.86
CA LEU A 238 5.89 3.65 -3.87
C LEU A 238 6.09 3.05 -2.49
N ILE A 239 7.18 3.44 -1.83
CA ILE A 239 7.46 3.09 -0.44
C ILE A 239 6.93 4.26 0.41
N ILE A 240 5.83 4.02 1.12
CA ILE A 240 5.11 5.05 1.87
C ILE A 240 5.24 4.75 3.36
N ARG A 241 5.66 5.75 4.14
CA ARG A 241 5.66 5.75 5.60
C ARG A 241 4.62 6.73 6.11
N ASN A 242 3.47 6.26 6.59
CA ASN A 242 2.44 7.12 7.19
C ASN A 242 1.54 6.33 8.18
N SER A 243 0.56 6.99 8.80
CA SER A 243 -0.45 6.33 9.63
C SER A 243 -1.29 5.35 8.82
N ILE A 244 -1.88 4.35 9.49
CA ILE A 244 -2.71 3.35 8.81
C ILE A 244 -3.94 3.97 8.14
N ASP A 245 -4.52 5.05 8.69
CA ASP A 245 -5.63 5.78 8.06
C ASP A 245 -5.24 6.35 6.68
N VAL A 246 -4.04 6.93 6.57
CA VAL A 246 -3.53 7.42 5.28
C VAL A 246 -3.30 6.26 4.31
N HIS A 247 -2.73 5.15 4.81
CA HIS A 247 -2.61 3.96 4.00
C HIS A 247 -3.97 3.50 3.46
N GLU A 248 -5.00 3.44 4.31
CA GLU A 248 -6.35 3.04 3.90
C GLU A 248 -6.96 3.97 2.85
N LYS A 249 -6.70 5.27 2.95
CA LYS A 249 -7.12 6.25 1.92
C LYS A 249 -6.43 6.03 0.57
N ILE A 250 -5.19 5.52 0.57
CA ILE A 250 -4.41 5.28 -0.66
C ILE A 250 -4.75 3.93 -1.29
N GLY A 251 -4.73 2.86 -0.50
CA GLY A 251 -4.82 1.49 -0.99
C GLY A 251 -6.18 0.82 -0.80
N GLY A 252 -7.16 1.53 -0.24
CA GLY A 252 -8.41 0.94 0.23
C GLY A 252 -8.32 0.41 1.66
N ARG A 253 -9.47 0.09 2.24
CA ARG A 253 -9.62 -0.25 3.66
C ARG A 253 -8.96 -1.60 3.97
N PHE A 254 -7.75 -1.56 4.51
CA PHE A 254 -6.98 -2.77 4.85
C PHE A 254 -7.54 -3.55 6.03
N VAL A 255 -8.40 -2.91 6.82
CA VAL A 255 -8.79 -3.39 8.15
C VAL A 255 -10.20 -3.96 8.16
N ILE A 256 -10.99 -3.77 7.10
CA ILE A 256 -12.38 -4.23 7.05
C ILE A 256 -12.77 -4.64 5.62
N GLU A 257 -12.27 -5.80 5.19
CA GLU A 257 -12.94 -6.64 4.17
C GLU A 257 -13.12 -8.05 4.73
#